data_AF-A2C7S2-F1
#
_entry.id   AF-A2C7S2-F1
#
_cell.length_a   1.000
_cell.length_b   1.000
_cell.length_c   1.000
_cell.angle_alpha   90.00
_cell.angle_beta   90.00
_cell.angle_gamma   90.00
#
_symmetry.space_group_name_H-M   'P 1'
#
loop_
_entity.id
_entity.type
_entity.pdbx_description
1 polymer ?
#
loop_
_entity_poly.entity_id
_entity_poly.type
_entity_poly.pdbx_seq_one_letter_code
_entity_poly.pdbx_strand_id
1 'polypeptide(L)'
;MAVVGATGDIGSAVCRWLSSRTGVAELLLVARQQKPLVELQAELGGGRILSLEEALPEADVVVWVASMPRTLEIDMESLRKPCLMIDGGYPKNLDTKFAGGGVHVLKGGIVEFCNDISWDVGWMAEMDKPERQMFACFAEAMLLEFENCHTNFSWGRNQISLEKMDFIGMASLRHGFSSLNLNHQLQASAA
;
A
#
# COMPACT_ATOMS: atom_id res chain seq x y z
N MET A 1 -7.75 2.70 -11.16
CA MET A 1 -7.08 2.23 -9.92
C MET A 1 -8.07 2.16 -8.76
N ALA A 2 -8.09 1.07 -8.01
CA ALA A 2 -8.92 0.89 -6.81
C ALA A 2 -8.08 0.96 -5.52
N VAL A 3 -8.65 1.54 -4.46
CA VAL A 3 -8.08 1.52 -3.11
C VAL A 3 -9.02 0.78 -2.17
N VAL A 4 -8.62 -0.44 -1.77
CA VAL A 4 -9.37 -1.28 -0.84
C VAL A 4 -8.95 -0.94 0.58
N GLY A 5 -9.90 -0.48 1.38
CA GLY A 5 -9.63 0.16 2.67
C GLY A 5 -9.45 1.67 2.54
N ALA A 6 -10.05 2.31 1.52
CA ALA A 6 -9.90 3.73 1.22
C ALA A 6 -10.13 4.67 2.41
N THR A 7 -10.98 4.31 3.37
CA THR A 7 -11.31 5.13 4.54
C THR A 7 -10.49 4.80 5.78
N GLY A 8 -9.53 3.88 5.67
CA GLY A 8 -8.49 3.65 6.67
C GLY A 8 -7.52 4.83 6.71
N ASP A 9 -6.66 4.86 7.73
CA ASP A 9 -5.67 5.94 7.86
C ASP A 9 -4.73 5.99 6.64
N ILE A 10 -4.04 4.86 6.37
CA ILE A 10 -3.18 4.69 5.18
C ILE A 10 -3.98 4.86 3.88
N GLY A 11 -5.17 4.24 3.77
CA GLY A 11 -5.97 4.29 2.55
C GLY A 11 -6.39 5.70 2.16
N SER A 12 -6.79 6.51 3.14
CA SER A 12 -7.19 7.90 2.89
C SER A 12 -6.00 8.74 2.44
N ALA A 13 -4.83 8.54 3.05
CA ALA A 13 -3.58 9.19 2.65
C ALA A 13 -3.18 8.83 1.21
N VAL A 14 -3.24 7.54 0.87
CA VAL A 14 -3.00 7.05 -0.50
C VAL A 14 -3.97 7.70 -1.47
N CYS A 15 -5.26 7.78 -1.16
CA CYS A 15 -6.25 8.42 -2.03
C CYS A 15 -5.94 9.90 -2.26
N ARG A 16 -5.61 10.66 -1.20
CA ARG A 16 -5.22 12.07 -1.30
C ARG A 16 -4.00 12.26 -2.18
N TRP A 17 -2.96 11.45 -1.94
CA TRP A 17 -1.71 11.55 -2.67
C TRP A 17 -1.88 11.20 -4.14
N LEU A 18 -2.60 10.10 -4.45
CA LEU A 18 -2.92 9.73 -5.83
C LEU A 18 -3.70 10.84 -6.54
N SER A 19 -4.77 11.36 -5.92
CA SER A 19 -5.58 12.42 -6.50
C SER A 19 -4.80 13.72 -6.76
N SER A 20 -3.89 14.09 -5.84
CA SER A 20 -3.21 15.39 -5.88
C SER A 20 -1.86 15.38 -6.59
N ARG A 21 -1.18 14.24 -6.61
CA ARG A 21 0.23 14.12 -7.06
C ARG A 21 0.39 13.24 -8.30
N THR A 22 -0.67 12.56 -8.74
CA THR A 22 -0.62 11.70 -9.93
C THR A 22 -1.69 12.09 -10.94
N GLY A 23 -1.48 11.71 -12.20
CA GLY A 23 -2.49 11.85 -13.25
C GLY A 23 -3.46 10.68 -13.30
N VAL A 24 -3.83 10.09 -12.14
CA VAL A 24 -4.73 8.94 -12.12
C VAL A 24 -6.08 9.34 -12.74
N ALA A 25 -6.47 8.64 -13.81
CA ALA A 25 -7.67 8.99 -14.55
C ALA A 25 -8.95 8.75 -13.73
N GLU A 26 -8.96 7.65 -12.95
CA GLU A 26 -10.10 7.26 -12.14
C GLU A 26 -9.65 6.52 -10.88
N LEU A 27 -10.23 6.94 -9.75
CA LEU A 27 -10.00 6.38 -8.43
C LEU A 27 -11.28 5.71 -7.92
N LEU A 28 -11.21 4.42 -7.65
CA LEU A 28 -12.32 3.63 -7.08
C LEU A 28 -12.10 3.48 -5.57
N LEU A 29 -13.04 4.00 -4.78
CA LEU A 29 -12.98 4.05 -3.32
C LEU A 29 -13.77 2.88 -2.74
N VAL A 30 -13.07 1.93 -2.11
CA VAL A 30 -13.69 0.71 -1.57
C VAL A 30 -13.46 0.63 -0.07
N ALA A 31 -14.55 0.61 0.71
CA ALA A 31 -14.52 0.36 2.15
C ALA A 31 -15.88 -0.11 2.67
N ARG A 32 -15.91 -0.62 3.92
CA ARG A 32 -17.13 -1.19 4.52
C ARG A 32 -18.19 -0.16 4.90
N GLN A 33 -17.78 1.06 5.26
CA GLN A 33 -18.69 2.08 5.80
C GLN A 33 -18.94 3.17 4.78
N GLN A 34 -20.22 3.38 4.44
CA GLN A 34 -20.63 4.34 3.41
C GLN A 34 -20.34 5.79 3.79
N LYS A 35 -20.63 6.20 5.04
CA LYS A 35 -20.48 7.60 5.46
C LYS A 35 -19.03 8.11 5.30
N PRO A 36 -18.00 7.41 5.82
CA PRO A 36 -16.61 7.84 5.60
C PRO A 36 -16.20 7.83 4.12
N LEU A 37 -16.80 6.99 3.27
CA LEU A 37 -16.52 6.99 1.83
C LEU A 37 -17.04 8.25 1.15
N VAL A 38 -18.26 8.67 1.49
CA VAL A 38 -18.86 9.91 0.97
C VAL A 38 -18.08 11.13 1.44
N GLU A 39 -17.65 11.16 2.70
CA GLU A 39 -16.80 12.24 3.24
C GLU A 39 -15.47 12.32 2.51
N LEU A 40 -14.79 11.19 2.30
CA LEU A 40 -13.53 11.13 1.55
C LEU A 40 -13.73 11.53 0.07
N GLN A 41 -14.79 11.04 -0.59
CA GLN A 41 -15.11 11.40 -1.97
C GLN A 41 -15.32 12.92 -2.13
N ALA A 42 -16.07 13.52 -1.20
CA ALA A 42 -16.31 14.96 -1.18
C ALA A 42 -15.01 15.75 -0.95
N GLU A 43 -14.15 15.28 -0.03
CA GLU A 43 -12.84 15.88 0.23
C GLU A 43 -11.93 15.84 -1.00
N LEU A 44 -11.89 14.71 -1.71
CA LEU A 44 -11.07 14.53 -2.91
C LEU A 44 -11.62 15.28 -4.13
N GLY A 45 -12.89 15.72 -4.10
CA GLY A 45 -13.58 16.31 -5.24
C GLY A 45 -13.87 15.33 -6.38
N GLY A 46 -13.83 14.02 -6.10
CA GLY A 46 -13.98 12.99 -7.12
C GLY A 46 -13.78 11.56 -6.61
N GLY A 47 -13.70 10.62 -7.56
CA GLY A 47 -13.65 9.18 -7.30
C GLY A 47 -15.03 8.54 -7.27
N ARG A 48 -15.10 7.24 -7.54
CA ARG A 48 -16.35 6.45 -7.50
C ARG A 48 -16.35 5.54 -6.29
N ILE A 49 -17.43 5.55 -5.54
CA ILE A 49 -17.65 4.62 -4.45
C ILE A 49 -18.25 3.35 -5.03
N LEU A 50 -17.57 2.22 -4.86
CA LEU A 50 -18.00 0.92 -5.35
C LEU A 50 -17.84 -0.15 -4.26
N SER A 51 -18.59 -1.23 -4.39
CA SER A 51 -18.29 -2.46 -3.66
C SER A 51 -16.97 -3.07 -4.14
N LEU A 52 -16.44 -4.03 -3.39
CA LEU A 52 -15.21 -4.72 -3.79
C LEU A 52 -15.43 -5.48 -5.11
N GLU A 53 -16.56 -6.15 -5.24
CA GLU A 53 -16.95 -6.98 -6.37
C GLU A 53 -17.12 -6.16 -7.66
N GLU A 54 -17.61 -4.92 -7.55
CA GLU A 54 -17.72 -4.00 -8.68
C GLU A 54 -16.38 -3.35 -9.04
N ALA A 55 -15.53 -3.04 -8.05
CA ALA A 55 -14.30 -2.30 -8.30
C ALA A 55 -13.19 -3.17 -8.93
N LEU A 56 -13.10 -4.44 -8.53
CA LEU A 56 -12.02 -5.34 -8.95
C LEU A 56 -11.97 -5.60 -10.47
N PRO A 57 -13.10 -5.79 -11.18
CA PRO A 57 -13.10 -5.95 -12.63
C PRO A 57 -12.70 -4.69 -13.41
N GLU A 58 -12.91 -3.51 -12.83
CA GLU A 58 -12.58 -2.23 -13.48
C GLU A 58 -11.10 -1.84 -13.29
N ALA A 59 -10.50 -2.26 -12.17
CA ALA A 59 -9.18 -1.81 -11.74
C ALA A 59 -8.02 -2.53 -12.43
N ASP A 60 -7.17 -1.72 -13.08
CA ASP A 60 -5.85 -2.08 -13.58
C ASP A 60 -4.78 -2.13 -12.48
N VAL A 61 -4.97 -1.35 -11.41
CA VAL A 61 -4.14 -1.38 -10.21
C VAL A 61 -5.03 -1.38 -8.98
N VAL A 62 -4.76 -2.28 -8.03
CA VAL A 62 -5.48 -2.41 -6.76
C VAL A 62 -4.50 -2.18 -5.61
N VAL A 63 -4.69 -1.11 -4.84
CA VAL A 63 -3.96 -0.88 -3.59
C VAL A 63 -4.76 -1.46 -2.44
N TRP A 64 -4.24 -2.51 -1.82
CA TRP A 64 -4.90 -3.21 -0.73
C TRP A 64 -4.32 -2.81 0.61
N VAL A 65 -5.03 -1.96 1.36
CA VAL A 65 -4.60 -1.46 2.68
C VAL A 65 -5.63 -1.76 3.77
N ALA A 66 -6.47 -2.75 3.52
CA ALA A 66 -7.38 -3.34 4.50
C ALA A 66 -6.84 -4.67 5.01
N SER A 67 -7.15 -5.03 6.25
CA SER A 67 -6.97 -6.40 6.71
C SER A 67 -7.93 -7.32 5.93
N MET A 68 -7.37 -8.32 5.25
CA MET A 68 -8.17 -9.31 4.52
C MET A 68 -8.75 -10.32 5.53
N PRO A 69 -10.09 -10.50 5.60
CA PRO A 69 -10.66 -11.64 6.30
C PRO A 69 -10.16 -12.93 5.66
N ARG A 70 -9.77 -13.93 6.46
CA ARG A 70 -9.28 -15.23 5.93
C ARG A 70 -10.29 -15.88 4.96
N THR A 71 -11.57 -15.65 5.19
CA THR A 71 -12.71 -16.16 4.43
C THR A 71 -13.03 -15.38 3.15
N LEU A 72 -12.30 -14.31 2.84
CA LEU A 72 -12.53 -13.56 1.61
C LEU A 72 -12.03 -14.37 0.41
N GLU A 73 -12.97 -14.73 -0.45
CA GLU A 73 -12.74 -15.31 -1.76
C GLU A 73 -12.95 -14.20 -2.80
N ILE A 74 -12.05 -14.12 -3.76
CA ILE A 74 -12.13 -13.18 -4.87
C ILE A 74 -12.02 -14.01 -6.14
N ASP A 75 -12.91 -13.73 -7.08
CA ASP A 75 -12.88 -14.37 -8.38
C ASP A 75 -11.71 -13.81 -9.22
N MET A 76 -10.69 -14.64 -9.41
CA MET A 76 -9.52 -14.34 -10.23
C MET A 76 -9.85 -14.06 -11.70
N GLU A 77 -10.92 -14.65 -12.23
CA GLU A 77 -11.32 -14.45 -13.62
C GLU A 77 -11.97 -13.09 -13.84
N SER A 78 -12.59 -12.54 -12.79
CA SER A 78 -13.18 -11.22 -12.81
C SER A 78 -12.15 -10.08 -12.86
N LEU A 79 -10.90 -10.35 -12.42
CA LEU A 79 -9.85 -9.34 -12.39
C LEU A 79 -9.45 -8.91 -13.81
N ARG A 80 -9.20 -7.60 -13.96
CA ARG A 80 -8.62 -7.06 -15.19
C ARG A 80 -7.26 -7.69 -15.48
N LYS A 81 -6.92 -7.84 -16.76
CA LYS A 81 -5.63 -8.41 -17.21
C LYS A 81 -4.97 -7.46 -18.23
N PRO A 82 -3.75 -6.95 -17.97
CA PRO A 82 -2.98 -7.13 -16.73
C PRO A 82 -3.59 -6.39 -15.53
N CYS A 83 -3.34 -6.87 -14.32
CA CYS A 83 -3.65 -6.18 -13.07
C CYS A 83 -2.48 -6.21 -12.11
N LEU A 84 -2.17 -5.06 -11.49
CA LEU A 84 -1.17 -4.93 -10.43
C LEU A 84 -1.87 -4.85 -9.06
N MET A 85 -1.62 -5.82 -8.20
CA MET A 85 -2.09 -5.82 -6.81
C MET A 85 -0.96 -5.42 -5.86
N ILE A 86 -1.15 -4.33 -5.12
CA ILE A 86 -0.19 -3.86 -4.10
C ILE A 86 -0.74 -4.24 -2.73
N ASP A 87 -0.17 -5.28 -2.11
CA ASP A 87 -0.57 -5.76 -0.78
C ASP A 87 0.10 -4.92 0.32
N GLY A 88 -0.57 -3.88 0.79
CA GLY A 88 -0.17 -3.08 1.95
C GLY A 88 -0.69 -3.62 3.29
N GLY A 89 -1.46 -4.71 3.30
CA GLY A 89 -2.00 -5.31 4.51
C GLY A 89 -0.94 -6.02 5.36
N TYR A 90 -1.27 -6.29 6.62
CA TYR A 90 -0.53 -7.23 7.47
C TYR A 90 -1.51 -8.12 8.24
N PRO A 91 -1.35 -9.46 8.25
CA PRO A 91 -0.32 -10.22 7.51
C PRO A 91 -0.48 -10.10 5.98
N LYS A 92 0.61 -10.35 5.23
CA LYS A 92 0.59 -10.37 3.75
C LYS A 92 -0.16 -11.61 3.27
N ASN A 93 -1.18 -11.43 2.46
CA ASN A 93 -2.10 -12.52 2.10
C ASN A 93 -2.42 -12.59 0.60
N LEU A 94 -1.89 -11.69 -0.23
CA LEU A 94 -2.22 -11.67 -1.65
C LEU A 94 -1.33 -12.58 -2.51
N ASP A 95 -0.04 -12.69 -2.22
CA ASP A 95 0.92 -13.42 -3.08
C ASP A 95 0.53 -14.90 -3.28
N THR A 96 0.02 -15.56 -2.24
CA THR A 96 -0.38 -16.98 -2.30
C THR A 96 -1.73 -17.23 -2.95
N LYS A 97 -2.57 -16.19 -3.08
CA LYS A 97 -3.95 -16.30 -3.56
C LYS A 97 -4.15 -15.75 -4.97
N PHE A 98 -3.33 -14.78 -5.40
CA PHE A 98 -3.62 -13.94 -6.56
C PHE A 98 -2.53 -13.89 -7.65
N ALA A 99 -1.35 -14.47 -7.43
CA ALA A 99 -0.29 -14.40 -8.45
C ALA A 99 -0.60 -15.32 -9.65
N GLY A 100 -0.35 -14.81 -10.86
CA GLY A 100 -0.45 -15.59 -12.12
C GLY A 100 -1.56 -15.10 -13.07
N GLY A 101 -1.60 -15.65 -14.28
CA GLY A 101 -2.67 -15.37 -15.25
C GLY A 101 -2.84 -13.90 -15.66
N GLY A 102 -1.75 -13.10 -15.63
CA GLY A 102 -1.77 -11.65 -15.90
C GLY A 102 -1.97 -10.76 -14.67
N VAL A 103 -2.06 -11.36 -13.47
CA VAL A 103 -2.10 -10.64 -12.20
C VAL A 103 -0.71 -10.65 -11.56
N HIS A 104 -0.25 -9.46 -11.22
CA HIS A 104 1.08 -9.17 -10.69
C HIS A 104 0.92 -8.68 -9.25
N VAL A 105 1.50 -9.38 -8.28
CA VAL A 105 1.42 -8.96 -6.87
C VAL A 105 2.75 -8.32 -6.45
N LEU A 106 2.65 -7.21 -5.72
CA LEU A 106 3.76 -6.49 -5.08
C LEU A 106 3.47 -6.36 -3.58
N LYS A 107 4.43 -6.74 -2.74
CA LYS A 107 4.38 -6.49 -1.30
C LYS A 107 4.51 -4.99 -1.03
N GLY A 108 3.40 -4.32 -0.75
CA GLY A 108 3.34 -2.90 -0.41
C GLY A 108 3.75 -2.60 1.02
N GLY A 109 4.13 -1.34 1.29
CA GLY A 109 4.51 -0.90 2.64
C GLY A 109 5.81 -1.52 3.15
N ILE A 110 6.68 -1.98 2.26
CA ILE A 110 8.03 -2.46 2.56
C ILE A 110 9.04 -1.55 1.86
N VAL A 111 10.14 -1.26 2.54
CA VAL A 111 11.27 -0.50 2.03
C VAL A 111 12.55 -1.32 2.14
N GLU A 112 13.51 -1.04 1.26
CA GLU A 112 14.86 -1.59 1.28
C GLU A 112 15.86 -0.48 1.65
N PHE A 113 16.65 -0.72 2.70
CA PHE A 113 17.73 0.15 3.14
C PHE A 113 19.01 -0.11 2.32
N CYS A 114 19.82 0.93 2.09
CA CYS A 114 21.00 0.84 1.25
C CYS A 114 22.15 0.00 1.84
N ASN A 115 22.16 -0.19 3.16
CA ASN A 115 23.17 -0.97 3.87
C ASN A 115 22.55 -2.16 4.60
N ASP A 116 23.37 -3.15 4.93
CA ASP A 116 22.93 -4.27 5.77
C ASP A 116 22.71 -3.80 7.21
N ILE A 117 21.62 -4.28 7.80
CA ILE A 117 21.25 -4.00 9.19
C ILE A 117 21.54 -5.23 10.02
N SER A 118 22.34 -5.07 11.08
CA SER A 118 22.62 -6.13 12.05
C SER A 118 21.55 -6.13 13.13
N TRP A 119 20.60 -7.06 13.00
CA TRP A 119 19.49 -7.27 13.93
C TRP A 119 19.06 -8.73 13.93
N ASP A 120 18.49 -9.15 15.05
CA ASP A 120 17.94 -10.48 15.25
C ASP A 120 16.48 -10.35 15.69
N VAL A 121 15.58 -10.17 14.72
CA VAL A 121 14.14 -10.03 14.98
C VAL A 121 13.33 -10.99 14.09
N GLY A 122 12.58 -11.88 14.73
CA GLY A 122 11.91 -13.00 14.06
C GLY A 122 10.82 -12.64 13.04
N TRP A 123 10.30 -11.40 13.04
CA TRP A 123 9.27 -10.96 12.08
C TRP A 123 9.82 -10.69 10.67
N MET A 124 11.15 -10.64 10.49
CA MET A 124 11.76 -10.41 9.18
C MET A 124 11.78 -11.66 8.28
N ALA A 125 11.41 -12.83 8.81
CA ALA A 125 11.43 -14.09 8.05
C ALA A 125 10.51 -14.08 6.81
N GLU A 126 9.59 -13.11 6.70
CA GLU A 126 8.68 -12.93 5.57
C GLU A 126 9.25 -12.00 4.46
N MET A 127 10.41 -11.38 4.69
CA MET A 127 11.08 -10.48 3.75
C MET A 127 11.99 -11.23 2.78
N ASP A 128 12.13 -10.74 1.56
CA ASP A 128 12.95 -11.39 0.54
C ASP A 128 14.46 -11.14 0.78
N LYS A 129 14.80 -9.96 1.34
CA LYS A 129 16.14 -9.62 1.85
C LYS A 129 16.06 -9.12 3.29
N PRO A 130 15.92 -10.01 4.28
CA PRO A 130 15.73 -9.65 5.68
C PRO A 130 16.74 -8.59 6.15
N GLU A 131 18.02 -8.74 5.83
CA GLU A 131 19.11 -7.84 6.23
C GLU A 131 19.00 -6.40 5.69
N ARG A 132 18.10 -6.11 4.74
CA ARG A 132 17.87 -4.76 4.19
C ARG A 132 16.42 -4.33 4.18
N GLN A 133 15.47 -5.25 4.21
CA GLN A 133 14.05 -4.96 4.00
C GLN A 133 13.27 -4.92 5.30
N MET A 134 12.33 -3.98 5.38
CA MET A 134 11.49 -3.80 6.54
C MET A 134 10.17 -3.13 6.22
N PHE A 135 9.22 -3.22 7.16
CA PHE A 135 7.98 -2.45 7.05
C PHE A 135 8.25 -0.94 7.13
N ALA A 136 7.55 -0.18 6.28
CA ALA A 136 7.69 1.27 6.20
C ALA A 136 7.34 1.97 7.52
N CYS A 137 6.47 1.39 8.36
CA CYS A 137 6.17 1.93 9.69
C CYS A 137 7.36 1.82 10.66
N PHE A 138 8.22 0.81 10.53
CA PHE A 138 9.46 0.73 11.31
C PHE A 138 10.52 1.67 10.76
N ALA A 139 10.59 1.81 9.43
CA ALA A 139 11.43 2.81 8.80
C ALA A 139 11.05 4.23 9.23
N GLU A 140 9.75 4.55 9.41
CA GLU A 140 9.31 5.84 9.94
C GLU A 140 9.97 6.16 11.29
N ALA A 141 9.99 5.21 12.23
CA ALA A 141 10.64 5.41 13.52
C ALA A 141 12.15 5.72 13.39
N MET A 142 12.86 5.01 12.52
CA MET A 142 14.28 5.27 12.23
C MET A 142 14.48 6.66 11.59
N LEU A 143 13.62 7.02 10.64
CA LEU A 143 13.70 8.31 9.96
C LEU A 143 13.43 9.48 10.90
N LEU A 144 12.48 9.33 11.83
CA LEU A 144 12.21 10.34 12.84
C LEU A 144 13.41 10.54 13.77
N GLU A 145 14.09 9.46 14.17
CA GLU A 145 15.35 9.56 14.94
C GLU A 145 16.45 10.26 14.11
N PHE A 146 16.66 9.87 12.85
CA PHE A 146 17.67 10.48 11.99
C PHE A 146 17.42 11.97 11.75
N GLU A 147 16.16 12.39 11.68
CA GLU A 147 15.76 13.80 11.52
C GLU A 147 15.64 14.53 12.86
N ASN A 148 15.93 13.90 14.00
CA ASN A 148 15.71 14.43 15.35
C ASN A 148 14.25 14.93 15.58
N CYS A 149 13.28 14.26 14.95
CA CYS A 149 11.86 14.60 14.97
C CYS A 149 11.13 13.73 16.00
N HIS A 150 11.35 13.99 17.29
CA HIS A 150 10.83 13.16 18.38
C HIS A 150 9.39 13.54 18.75
N THR A 151 8.45 13.07 17.95
CA THR A 151 7.01 13.35 18.11
C THR A 151 6.17 12.15 17.66
N ASN A 152 4.86 12.20 17.92
CA ASN A 152 3.89 11.27 17.37
C ASN A 152 3.52 11.65 15.93
N PHE A 153 4.48 11.54 15.01
CA PHE A 153 4.40 12.08 13.64
C PHE A 153 3.15 11.60 12.88
N SER A 154 2.97 10.29 12.79
CA SER A 154 1.75 9.65 12.27
C SER A 154 0.86 9.27 13.46
N TRP A 155 -0.23 10.02 13.69
CA TRP A 155 -1.10 9.81 14.85
C TRP A 155 -2.58 10.13 14.57
N GLY A 156 -3.45 9.28 15.12
CA GLY A 156 -4.89 9.37 14.88
C GLY A 156 -5.28 8.81 13.51
N ARG A 157 -6.59 8.71 13.26
CA ARG A 157 -7.12 8.22 11.98
C ARG A 157 -7.49 9.39 11.08
N ASN A 158 -7.16 9.27 9.80
CA ASN A 158 -7.47 10.26 8.76
C ASN A 158 -6.76 11.61 9.01
N GLN A 159 -5.54 11.56 9.58
CA GLN A 159 -4.74 12.75 9.94
C GLN A 159 -3.43 12.86 9.15
N ILE A 160 -3.17 11.92 8.25
CA ILE A 160 -2.00 11.95 7.37
C ILE A 160 -2.26 12.98 6.26
N SER A 161 -1.42 14.02 6.21
CA SER A 161 -1.46 15.08 5.20
C SER A 161 -0.40 14.86 4.12
N LEU A 162 -0.56 15.53 2.97
CA LEU A 162 0.42 15.44 1.88
C LEU A 162 1.79 15.99 2.29
N GLU A 163 1.82 17.05 3.10
CA GLU A 163 3.05 17.66 3.59
C GLU A 163 3.83 16.69 4.49
N LYS A 164 3.14 15.92 5.33
CA LYS A 164 3.76 14.86 6.13
C LYS A 164 4.32 13.75 5.24
N MET A 165 3.58 13.35 4.22
CA MET A 165 4.05 12.34 3.24
C MET A 165 5.28 12.84 2.47
N ASP A 166 5.30 14.09 2.06
CA ASP A 166 6.44 14.70 1.37
C ASP A 166 7.67 14.78 2.29
N PHE A 167 7.47 15.23 3.54
CA PHE A 167 8.54 15.28 4.54
C PHE A 167 9.19 13.90 4.75
N ILE A 168 8.38 12.90 5.10
CA ILE A 168 8.91 11.56 5.41
C ILE A 168 9.46 10.86 4.16
N GLY A 169 8.88 11.12 2.98
CA GLY A 169 9.38 10.62 1.70
C GLY A 169 10.75 11.20 1.34
N MET A 170 10.95 12.51 1.55
CA MET A 170 12.25 13.16 1.35
C MET A 170 13.29 12.67 2.36
N ALA A 171 12.91 12.49 3.63
CA ALA A 171 13.79 11.90 4.64
C ALA A 171 14.18 10.45 4.27
N SER A 172 13.20 9.65 3.83
CA SER A 172 13.39 8.27 3.38
C SER A 172 14.49 8.16 2.31
N LEU A 173 14.37 8.94 1.24
CA LEU A 173 15.37 8.95 0.15
C LEU A 173 16.73 9.46 0.63
N ARG A 174 16.76 10.53 1.44
CA ARG A 174 18.00 11.14 1.96
C ARG A 174 18.81 10.15 2.79
N HIS A 175 18.13 9.35 3.61
CA HIS A 175 18.76 8.37 4.48
C HIS A 175 18.98 7.01 3.82
N GLY A 176 18.70 6.88 2.52
CA GLY A 176 19.06 5.68 1.75
C GLY A 176 18.04 4.56 1.80
N PHE A 177 16.77 4.86 2.09
CA PHE A 177 15.67 3.93 1.89
C PHE A 177 15.11 4.05 0.48
N SER A 178 14.60 2.94 -0.03
CA SER A 178 13.90 2.87 -1.32
C SER A 178 12.65 1.99 -1.21
N SER A 179 11.63 2.26 -2.03
CA SER A 179 10.46 1.37 -2.12
C SER A 179 10.83 0.09 -2.87
N LEU A 180 10.15 -1.01 -2.54
CA LEU A 180 10.26 -2.22 -3.36
C LEU A 180 9.75 -1.99 -4.79
N ASN A 181 10.42 -2.63 -5.73
CA ASN A 181 10.01 -2.67 -7.13
C ASN A 181 9.41 -4.03 -7.48
N LEU A 182 8.63 -4.08 -8.56
CA LEU A 182 8.17 -5.34 -9.14
C LEU A 182 9.37 -6.20 -9.53
N ASN A 183 9.49 -7.38 -8.92
CA ASN A 183 10.51 -8.33 -9.29
C ASN A 183 10.00 -9.21 -10.44
N HIS A 184 10.49 -8.94 -11.65
CA HIS A 184 10.09 -9.67 -12.86
C HIS A 184 10.41 -11.18 -12.81
N GLN A 185 11.39 -11.62 -12.01
CA GLN A 185 11.79 -13.04 -11.96
C GLN A 185 10.82 -13.92 -11.17
N LEU A 186 10.24 -13.42 -10.06
CA LEU A 186 9.28 -14.16 -9.24
C LEU A 186 7.93 -14.37 -9.94
N GLN A 187 7.60 -13.51 -10.92
CA GLN A 187 6.33 -13.57 -11.65
C GLN A 187 6.38 -14.53 -12.83
N ALA A 188 7.55 -14.79 -13.40
CA ALA A 188 7.73 -15.81 -14.44
C ALA A 188 7.57 -17.24 -13.91
N SER A 189 7.83 -17.48 -12.62
CA SER A 189 7.62 -18.79 -11.98
C SER A 189 6.18 -19.08 -11.60
N ALA A 190 5.29 -18.07 -11.67
CA ALA A 190 3.85 -18.19 -11.38
C ALA A 190 2.98 -18.13 -12.65
N ALA A 191 3.60 -18.11 -13.84
CA ALA A 191 2.96 -18.07 -15.15
C ALA A 191 2.90 -19.44 -15.82
#